data_AF-A0A194V6B3-F1
#
_entry.id   AF-A0A194V6B3-F1
#
_cell.length_a   1.000
_cell.length_b   1.000
_cell.length_c   1.000
_cell.angle_alpha   90.00
_cell.angle_beta   90.00
_cell.angle_gamma   90.00
#
_symmetry.space_group_name_H-M   'P 1'
#
loop_
_entity.id
_entity.type
_entity.pdbx_description
1 polymer ?
#
loop_
_entity_poly.entity_id
_entity_poly.type
_entity_poly.pdbx_seq_one_letter_code
_entity_poly.pdbx_strand_id
1 'polypeptide(L)'
;MFGSLSHLISSAPPKRDGPPKDVPPPTPVNLPQCQPQLPEPDSGPVGTHWTAGEALPHLTAILQSLIRPADQVDISHLKALGVHISSDASLAELIPDSSCLPDFARWDALAREDANDTDTNFQPELSNGKLAPGVVKYVSLRESLLIDNDKAFGAVRRITPKPGDKPVRLGYCHDFFRNLESLTGFWDDTSKSKPAEDIRDTPPAGGDENSGIPGKDEDYRWYRTSAGSSMPAQYRTQLLASFLKLVTYDFSCSIMSRQEPRLYIKAARLPSSSSVPIPAHIHSYFSSGCNFIFRIPTDRESAKSGIVEGPIAAVSPRHTTSFPPNGREREPLIDLCRELIAALITAQHRAREGRKEERIGKDAWWATKRRWGGGSGGPIGREAEALETRDITALVVGEKDERPVDAEGSPPENPSYRSTSSAASSKSRRSSSSRATGQPPDPKRPRRGLAIYDAYRMVRPPSYNWDPKTKYTHIGRQRGAGYDDVFVISSLFHHISVLRVRVPDRLLEVLAGAPDQKGRDWGRLEVWRTRWFDFFVPEDRAEAMKVTWSVMAYATRKVEDGTGEGEDMKGGGRAGGQVSKG
;
A
#
# COMPACT_ATOMS: atom_id res chain seq x y z
N MET A 1 -23.87 -0.82 -19.62
CA MET A 1 -24.34 0.55 -19.34
C MET A 1 -25.75 0.45 -18.77
N PHE A 2 -25.90 0.40 -17.45
CA PHE A 2 -27.08 0.88 -16.73
C PHE A 2 -26.59 1.28 -15.35
N GLY A 3 -26.80 2.56 -15.04
CA GLY A 3 -26.11 3.29 -14.00
C GLY A 3 -26.71 3.10 -12.62
N SER A 4 -25.79 3.09 -11.67
CA SER A 4 -25.94 3.48 -10.27
C SER A 4 -26.74 4.79 -10.13
N LEU A 5 -27.98 4.69 -9.64
CA LEU A 5 -28.79 5.82 -9.16
C LEU A 5 -29.62 5.37 -7.94
N SER A 6 -28.95 5.04 -6.83
CA SER A 6 -29.63 4.77 -5.55
C SER A 6 -29.29 5.79 -4.45
N HIS A 7 -28.63 6.89 -4.79
CA HIS A 7 -28.37 8.01 -3.87
C HIS A 7 -29.19 9.23 -4.23
N LEU A 8 -30.52 9.16 -4.03
CA LEU A 8 -31.34 10.36 -3.99
C LEU A 8 -32.39 10.24 -2.88
N ILE A 9 -32.17 11.04 -1.83
CA ILE A 9 -33.13 11.52 -0.84
C ILE A 9 -33.75 10.42 0.03
N SER A 10 -33.06 10.05 1.13
CA SER A 10 -33.79 9.54 2.30
C SER A 10 -34.40 10.75 3.02
N SER A 11 -35.71 10.91 2.91
CA SER A 11 -36.45 11.79 3.82
C SER A 11 -36.18 11.36 5.26
N ALA A 12 -36.09 12.33 6.17
CA ALA A 12 -35.92 12.06 7.60
C ALA A 12 -36.93 11.00 8.07
N PRO A 13 -36.50 9.96 8.82
CA PRO A 13 -37.41 8.92 9.26
C PRO A 13 -38.51 9.52 10.15
N PRO A 14 -39.76 9.05 10.04
CA PRO A 14 -40.85 9.52 10.89
C PRO A 14 -40.55 9.21 12.36
N LYS A 15 -41.00 10.10 13.25
CA LYS A 15 -40.92 9.97 14.71
C LYS A 15 -41.36 8.57 15.13
N ARG A 16 -40.48 7.86 15.82
CA ARG A 16 -40.77 6.57 16.46
C ARG A 16 -40.18 6.61 17.87
N ASP A 17 -41.01 6.33 18.87
CA ASP A 17 -40.64 6.26 20.29
C ASP A 17 -39.84 4.97 20.62
N GLY A 18 -39.04 4.48 19.68
CA GLY A 18 -38.22 3.28 19.85
C GLY A 18 -37.52 2.85 18.56
N PRO A 19 -36.51 1.95 18.65
CA PRO A 19 -35.89 1.34 17.49
C PRO A 19 -36.95 0.66 16.61
N PRO A 20 -36.87 0.77 15.26
CA PRO A 20 -37.64 -0.08 14.38
C PRO A 20 -37.53 -1.56 14.81
N LYS A 21 -38.63 -2.31 14.72
CA LYS A 21 -38.64 -3.75 15.09
C LYS A 21 -37.59 -4.59 14.34
N ASP A 22 -37.10 -4.07 13.21
CA ASP A 22 -36.18 -4.75 12.31
C ASP A 22 -34.71 -4.31 12.46
N VAL A 23 -34.34 -3.57 13.52
CA VAL A 23 -32.93 -3.22 13.75
C VAL A 23 -32.15 -4.50 14.09
N PRO A 24 -31.14 -4.89 13.30
CA PRO A 24 -30.37 -6.09 13.59
C PRO A 24 -29.62 -5.96 14.93
N PRO A 25 -29.29 -7.06 15.63
CA PRO A 25 -28.53 -6.99 16.87
C PRO A 25 -27.15 -6.35 16.65
N PRO A 26 -26.59 -5.63 17.64
CA PRO A 26 -25.24 -5.06 17.55
C PRO A 26 -24.21 -6.11 17.19
N THR A 27 -23.33 -5.80 16.23
CA THR A 27 -22.21 -6.69 15.91
C THR A 27 -21.10 -6.48 16.94
N PRO A 28 -20.67 -7.52 17.66
CA PRO A 28 -19.59 -7.38 18.63
C PRO A 28 -18.30 -6.90 17.96
N VAL A 29 -17.68 -5.89 18.56
CA VAL A 29 -16.34 -5.42 18.19
C VAL A 29 -15.32 -6.21 19.00
N ASN A 30 -14.61 -7.11 18.32
CA ASN A 30 -13.51 -7.88 18.90
C ASN A 30 -12.25 -7.63 18.06
N LEU A 31 -11.19 -7.16 18.70
CA LEU A 31 -9.95 -6.81 18.04
C LEU A 31 -8.94 -7.96 18.16
N PRO A 32 -8.07 -8.18 17.16
CA PRO A 32 -7.14 -9.30 17.15
C PRO A 32 -6.09 -9.17 18.25
N GLN A 33 -5.92 -10.23 19.03
CA GLN A 33 -4.90 -10.36 20.08
C GLN A 33 -3.94 -11.47 19.70
N CYS A 34 -2.86 -11.13 18.97
CA CYS A 34 -1.77 -12.05 18.70
C CYS A 34 -0.45 -11.36 19.04
N GLN A 35 0.22 -11.84 20.08
CA GLN A 35 1.41 -11.21 20.65
C GLN A 35 2.53 -12.24 20.82
N PRO A 36 3.19 -12.67 19.73
CA PRO A 36 4.35 -13.52 19.83
C PRO A 36 5.44 -12.81 20.65
N GLN A 37 5.84 -13.43 21.75
CA GLN A 37 6.97 -13.02 22.56
C GLN A 37 8.14 -13.97 22.28
N LEU A 38 9.31 -13.39 22.00
CA LEU A 38 10.57 -14.11 21.98
C LEU A 38 11.32 -13.80 23.28
N PRO A 39 11.90 -14.81 23.95
CA PRO A 39 12.75 -14.60 25.12
C PRO A 39 13.88 -13.64 24.80
N GLU A 40 14.23 -12.75 25.75
CA GLU A 40 15.39 -11.85 25.67
C GLU A 40 16.64 -12.61 25.23
N PRO A 41 17.47 -12.03 24.32
CA PRO A 41 18.73 -12.65 24.00
C PRO A 41 19.60 -12.55 25.25
N ASP A 42 19.78 -13.67 25.95
CA ASP A 42 20.72 -13.74 27.06
C ASP A 42 22.06 -13.15 26.60
N SER A 43 22.59 -12.21 27.37
CA SER A 43 23.86 -11.50 27.15
C SER A 43 25.11 -12.39 27.33
N GLY A 44 24.95 -13.71 27.19
CA GLY A 44 26.04 -14.68 27.15
C GLY A 44 26.44 -15.03 25.71
N PRO A 45 27.65 -15.60 25.50
CA PRO A 45 27.98 -16.21 24.23
C PRO A 45 26.92 -17.29 23.94
N VAL A 46 26.19 -17.14 22.83
CA VAL A 46 25.11 -18.04 22.40
C VAL A 46 25.63 -19.48 22.38
N GLY A 47 25.35 -20.19 23.47
CA GLY A 47 25.79 -21.54 23.74
C GLY A 47 24.59 -22.38 24.16
N THR A 48 24.20 -23.27 23.26
CA THR A 48 23.65 -24.60 23.53
C THR A 48 22.32 -24.73 24.28
N HIS A 49 21.25 -25.00 23.52
CA HIS A 49 20.46 -26.23 23.64
C HIS A 49 19.71 -26.52 22.32
N TRP A 50 20.47 -26.68 21.23
CA TRP A 50 20.00 -27.43 20.07
C TRP A 50 21.00 -28.55 19.86
N THR A 51 20.53 -29.79 19.91
CA THR A 51 21.34 -30.99 19.72
C THR A 51 22.10 -30.86 18.40
N ALA A 52 23.43 -30.83 18.48
CA ALA A 52 24.31 -30.84 17.33
C ALA A 52 24.04 -32.10 16.50
N GLY A 53 23.27 -31.96 15.42
CA GLY A 53 22.89 -33.07 14.56
C GLY A 53 21.76 -32.77 13.57
N GLU A 54 20.81 -31.90 13.92
CA GLU A 54 19.73 -31.50 13.00
C GLU A 54 20.00 -30.10 12.42
N ALA A 55 20.34 -30.04 11.13
CA ALA A 55 20.38 -28.79 10.41
C ALA A 55 18.96 -28.22 10.35
N LEU A 56 18.69 -27.15 11.12
CA LEU A 56 17.42 -26.45 11.05
C LEU A 56 17.17 -26.00 9.60
N PRO A 57 15.94 -26.16 9.08
CA PRO A 57 15.63 -25.70 7.73
C PRO A 57 15.82 -24.19 7.63
N HIS A 58 16.44 -23.72 6.54
CA HIS A 58 16.58 -22.29 6.23
C HIS A 58 15.22 -21.58 6.32
N LEU A 59 15.19 -20.33 6.78
CA LEU A 59 13.95 -19.55 6.92
C LEU A 59 13.14 -19.53 5.61
N THR A 60 13.82 -19.36 4.48
CA THR A 60 13.17 -19.32 3.18
C THR A 60 12.50 -20.64 2.83
N ALA A 61 13.07 -21.78 3.24
CA ALA A 61 12.45 -23.10 3.06
C ALA A 61 11.19 -23.26 3.94
N ILE A 62 11.25 -22.81 5.21
CA ILE A 62 10.09 -22.81 6.13
C ILE A 62 8.94 -21.96 5.57
N LEU A 63 9.24 -20.76 5.06
CA LEU A 63 8.22 -19.90 4.48
C LEU A 63 7.70 -20.47 3.15
N GLN A 64 8.55 -21.11 2.35
CA GLN A 64 8.19 -21.69 1.06
C GLN A 64 7.39 -23.00 1.17
N SER A 65 7.40 -23.68 2.32
CA SER A 65 6.53 -24.85 2.56
C SER A 65 5.05 -24.47 2.74
N LEU A 66 4.74 -23.18 2.94
CA LEU A 66 3.36 -22.68 3.03
C LEU A 66 2.69 -22.62 1.66
N ILE A 67 2.08 -23.72 1.23
CA ILE A 67 1.30 -23.83 -0.01
C ILE A 67 -0.05 -23.10 0.12
N ARG A 68 -0.70 -23.23 1.28
CA ARG A 68 -1.94 -22.53 1.63
C ARG A 68 -1.71 -21.78 2.95
N PRO A 69 -1.10 -20.58 2.92
CA PRO A 69 -0.69 -19.88 4.14
C PRO A 69 -1.84 -19.67 5.13
N ALA A 70 -3.04 -19.32 4.62
CA ALA A 70 -4.24 -19.17 5.44
C ALA A 70 -4.67 -20.47 6.15
N ASP A 71 -4.24 -21.65 5.69
CA ASP A 71 -4.56 -22.97 6.25
C ASP A 71 -3.41 -23.61 7.06
N GLN A 72 -2.17 -23.17 6.83
CA GLN A 72 -0.96 -23.79 7.38
C GLN A 72 -0.16 -22.92 8.35
N VAL A 73 -0.29 -21.60 8.31
CA VAL A 73 0.48 -20.73 9.22
C VAL A 73 0.09 -20.97 10.69
N ASP A 74 1.10 -21.01 11.55
CA ASP A 74 1.02 -21.15 13.00
C ASP A 74 2.08 -20.25 13.69
N ILE A 75 2.13 -20.28 15.03
CA ILE A 75 3.07 -19.47 15.81
C ILE A 75 4.55 -19.84 15.57
N SER A 76 4.85 -21.07 15.15
CA SER A 76 6.22 -21.52 14.90
C SER A 76 6.84 -20.78 13.70
N HIS A 77 6.02 -20.42 12.71
CA HIS A 77 6.45 -19.62 11.56
C HIS A 77 6.83 -18.19 11.97
N LEU A 78 6.05 -17.56 12.87
CA LEU A 78 6.37 -16.24 13.41
C LEU A 78 7.60 -16.28 14.31
N LYS A 79 7.74 -17.34 15.11
CA LYS A 79 8.95 -17.60 15.88
C LYS A 79 10.14 -17.74 14.95
N ALA A 80 10.08 -18.56 13.91
CA ALA A 80 11.16 -18.73 12.93
C ALA A 80 11.59 -17.41 12.31
N LEU A 81 10.63 -16.55 11.93
CA LEU A 81 10.90 -15.21 11.38
C LEU A 81 11.56 -14.26 12.40
N GLY A 82 11.42 -14.51 13.70
CA GLY A 82 11.98 -13.64 14.74
C GLY A 82 11.03 -12.56 15.23
N VAL A 83 9.72 -12.73 15.09
CA VAL A 83 8.72 -11.72 15.47
C VAL A 83 8.68 -11.53 16.98
N HIS A 84 8.82 -10.29 17.43
CA HIS A 84 8.62 -9.86 18.81
C HIS A 84 7.70 -8.63 18.82
N ILE A 85 6.62 -8.65 19.61
CA ILE A 85 5.59 -7.59 19.59
C ILE A 85 5.46 -6.89 20.94
N SER A 86 5.70 -5.59 20.94
CA SER A 86 5.28 -4.65 21.98
C SER A 86 3.91 -4.08 21.62
N SER A 87 2.87 -4.48 22.37
CA SER A 87 1.50 -3.99 22.17
C SER A 87 1.25 -2.73 22.99
N ASP A 88 0.25 -1.95 22.57
CA ASP A 88 -0.14 -0.69 23.21
C ASP A 88 1.02 0.30 23.41
N ALA A 89 1.94 0.29 22.45
CA ALA A 89 3.12 1.15 22.45
C ALA A 89 2.71 2.63 22.46
N SER A 90 3.33 3.38 23.37
CA SER A 90 3.23 4.82 23.46
C SER A 90 3.85 5.50 22.24
N LEU A 91 3.56 6.79 22.05
CA LEU A 91 4.13 7.56 20.95
C LEU A 91 5.67 7.62 21.01
N ALA A 92 6.23 7.69 22.23
CA ALA A 92 7.68 7.72 22.47
C ALA A 92 8.34 6.38 22.12
N GLU A 93 7.66 5.26 22.36
CA GLU A 93 8.16 3.94 21.96
C GLU A 93 8.03 3.72 20.46
N LEU A 94 6.95 4.23 19.84
CA LEU A 94 6.64 4.08 18.42
C LEU A 94 7.60 4.90 17.53
N ILE A 95 8.00 6.10 17.94
CA ILE A 95 8.87 6.98 17.15
C ILE A 95 10.30 6.96 17.71
N PRO A 96 11.31 6.45 16.96
CA PRO A 96 12.68 6.30 17.48
C PRO A 96 13.36 7.61 17.89
N ASP A 97 13.06 8.70 17.18
CA ASP A 97 13.66 10.02 17.40
C ASP A 97 12.54 11.05 17.59
N SER A 98 12.36 11.50 18.83
CA SER A 98 11.35 12.49 19.19
C SER A 98 11.75 13.92 18.84
N SER A 99 13.02 14.19 18.48
CA SER A 99 13.49 15.55 18.18
C SER A 99 12.84 16.16 16.94
N CYS A 100 12.36 15.32 16.02
CA CYS A 100 11.63 15.75 14.83
C CYS A 100 10.13 15.98 15.09
N LEU A 101 9.65 15.77 16.32
CA LEU A 101 8.25 15.93 16.69
C LEU A 101 8.03 17.27 17.41
N PRO A 102 6.87 17.90 17.21
CA PRO A 102 6.50 19.07 18.01
C PRO A 102 6.22 18.66 19.46
N ASP A 103 6.27 19.64 20.36
CA ASP A 103 5.71 19.51 21.70
C ASP A 103 4.17 19.46 21.60
N PHE A 104 3.64 18.24 21.47
CA PHE A 104 2.21 18.01 21.38
C PHE A 104 1.45 18.42 22.64
N ALA A 105 2.08 18.39 23.82
CA ALA A 105 1.42 18.82 25.06
C ALA A 105 1.17 20.34 25.01
N ARG A 106 2.18 21.10 24.56
CA ARG A 106 2.02 22.53 24.30
C ARG A 106 1.01 22.79 23.18
N TRP A 107 1.08 22.08 22.07
CA TRP A 107 0.17 22.27 20.94
C TRP A 107 -1.29 21.92 21.27
N ASP A 108 -1.54 20.89 22.07
CA ASP A 108 -2.90 20.48 22.46
C ASP A 108 -3.57 21.47 23.42
N ALA A 109 -2.79 22.27 24.15
CA ALA A 109 -3.27 23.28 25.09
C ALA A 109 -3.54 24.65 24.44
N LEU A 110 -3.11 24.86 23.19
CA LEU A 110 -3.29 26.13 22.48
C LEU A 110 -4.70 26.28 21.92
N ALA A 111 -5.26 27.48 22.06
CA ALA A 111 -6.41 27.90 21.26
C ALA A 111 -5.96 28.24 19.84
N ARG A 112 -6.87 28.12 18.87
CA ARG A 112 -6.61 28.42 17.45
C ARG A 112 -6.11 29.84 17.23
N GLU A 113 -6.58 30.80 18.02
CA GLU A 113 -6.22 32.22 17.92
C GLU A 113 -4.76 32.46 18.33
N ASP A 114 -4.26 31.70 19.31
CA ASP A 114 -2.91 31.80 19.87
C ASP A 114 -1.86 31.04 19.03
N ALA A 115 -2.30 30.11 18.18
CA ALA A 115 -1.42 29.30 17.33
C ALA A 115 -0.67 30.10 16.24
N ASN A 116 -1.03 31.36 16.00
CA ASN A 116 -0.34 32.21 15.01
C ASN A 116 0.94 32.86 15.54
N ASP A 117 1.26 32.70 16.82
CA ASP A 117 2.47 33.26 17.42
C ASP A 117 3.74 32.53 16.91
N THR A 118 4.74 33.31 16.47
CA THR A 118 6.00 32.82 15.89
C THR A 118 6.78 31.91 16.84
N ASP A 119 6.65 32.10 18.15
CA ASP A 119 7.36 31.34 19.19
C ASP A 119 6.85 29.90 19.38
N THR A 120 5.74 29.53 18.71
CA THR A 120 5.16 28.18 18.74
C THR A 120 5.37 27.40 17.44
N ASN A 121 5.97 28.03 16.43
CA ASN A 121 6.01 27.50 15.06
C ASN A 121 7.16 26.50 14.85
N PHE A 122 7.03 25.31 15.45
CA PHE A 122 7.92 24.19 15.17
C PHE A 122 7.61 23.60 13.78
N GLN A 123 8.49 23.86 12.81
CA GLN A 123 8.38 23.36 11.43
C GLN A 123 9.74 22.88 10.90
N PRO A 124 10.19 21.67 11.29
CA PRO A 124 11.46 21.13 10.81
C PRO A 124 11.48 20.97 9.28
N GLU A 125 12.66 21.05 8.70
CA GLU A 125 12.85 20.81 7.26
C GLU A 125 12.65 19.32 6.93
N LEU A 126 11.85 19.05 5.92
CA LEU A 126 11.63 17.72 5.37
C LEU A 126 12.73 17.36 4.37
N SER A 127 12.90 16.08 4.09
CA SER A 127 13.87 15.55 3.12
C SER A 127 13.67 16.00 1.66
N ASN A 128 12.60 16.76 1.36
CA ASN A 128 12.36 17.37 0.06
C ASN A 128 12.60 18.89 0.04
N GLY A 129 13.19 19.44 1.11
CA GLY A 129 13.46 20.88 1.26
C GLY A 129 12.26 21.74 1.63
N LYS A 130 11.05 21.15 1.81
CA LYS A 130 9.89 21.86 2.33
C LYS A 130 9.87 21.84 3.85
N LEU A 131 9.19 22.81 4.46
CA LEU A 131 8.93 22.78 5.90
C LEU A 131 7.79 21.82 6.23
N ALA A 132 7.87 21.17 7.40
CA ALA A 132 6.78 20.40 7.95
C ALA A 132 5.55 21.28 8.23
N PRO A 133 4.34 20.71 8.27
CA PRO A 133 3.14 21.46 8.62
C PRO A 133 3.24 21.98 10.07
N GLY A 134 2.81 23.22 10.31
CA GLY A 134 2.97 23.89 11.60
C GLY A 134 1.75 23.78 12.52
N VAL A 135 1.87 24.41 13.70
CA VAL A 135 0.91 24.35 14.81
C VAL A 135 -0.51 24.77 14.40
N VAL A 136 -0.67 25.81 13.58
CA VAL A 136 -2.00 26.28 13.13
C VAL A 136 -2.78 25.19 12.39
N LYS A 137 -2.09 24.43 11.52
CA LYS A 137 -2.72 23.33 10.79
C LYS A 137 -3.08 22.18 11.71
N TYR A 138 -2.18 21.85 12.65
CA TYR A 138 -2.42 20.80 13.64
C TYR A 138 -3.63 21.11 14.53
N VAL A 139 -3.66 22.29 15.15
CA VAL A 139 -4.75 22.73 16.06
C VAL A 139 -6.08 22.78 15.32
N SER A 140 -6.13 23.39 14.13
CA SER A 140 -7.34 23.46 13.30
C SER A 140 -7.89 22.08 12.92
N LEU A 141 -6.99 21.14 12.55
CA LEU A 141 -7.37 19.77 12.23
C LEU A 141 -7.85 19.03 13.48
N ARG A 142 -7.18 19.20 14.62
CA ARG A 142 -7.56 18.60 15.90
C ARG A 142 -8.95 19.06 16.34
N GLU A 143 -9.21 20.36 16.36
CA GLU A 143 -10.54 20.93 16.67
C GLU A 143 -11.63 20.37 15.74
N SER A 144 -11.33 20.26 14.44
CA SER A 144 -12.27 19.72 13.46
C SER A 144 -12.59 18.23 13.69
N LEU A 145 -11.60 17.43 14.10
CA LEU A 145 -11.79 16.01 14.42
C LEU A 145 -12.46 15.79 15.78
N LEU A 146 -12.44 16.78 16.69
CA LEU A 146 -13.13 16.73 17.97
C LEU A 146 -14.62 17.08 17.89
N ILE A 147 -15.13 17.46 16.71
CA ILE A 147 -16.56 17.74 16.51
C ILE A 147 -17.39 16.48 16.82
N ASP A 148 -18.40 16.62 17.68
CA ASP A 148 -19.33 15.55 18.05
C ASP A 148 -19.99 14.91 16.82
N ASN A 149 -20.19 13.58 16.88
CA ASN A 149 -20.79 12.82 15.80
C ASN A 149 -22.18 13.33 15.40
N ASP A 150 -23.05 13.68 16.37
CA ASP A 150 -24.39 14.17 16.07
C ASP A 150 -24.37 15.49 15.28
N LYS A 151 -23.47 16.41 15.66
CA LYS A 151 -23.30 17.67 14.96
C LYS A 151 -22.70 17.46 13.57
N ALA A 152 -21.68 16.60 13.46
CA ALA A 152 -21.01 16.33 12.20
C ALA A 152 -21.92 15.58 11.22
N PHE A 153 -22.60 14.53 11.66
CA PHE A 153 -23.55 13.77 10.83
C PHE A 153 -24.77 14.61 10.47
N GLY A 154 -25.25 15.47 11.38
CA GLY A 154 -26.27 16.46 11.07
C GLY A 154 -25.83 17.39 9.92
N ALA A 155 -24.60 17.90 9.95
CA ALA A 155 -24.04 18.73 8.88
C ALA A 155 -23.90 17.97 7.55
N VAL A 156 -23.41 16.72 7.58
CA VAL A 156 -23.31 15.85 6.38
C VAL A 156 -24.69 15.60 5.76
N ARG A 157 -25.68 15.29 6.60
CA ARG A 157 -27.07 15.03 6.20
C ARG A 157 -27.86 16.29 5.88
N ARG A 158 -27.28 17.47 6.10
CA ARG A 158 -27.92 18.79 5.93
C ARG A 158 -29.19 18.96 6.78
N ILE A 159 -29.16 18.42 8.00
CA ILE A 159 -30.22 18.62 9.00
C ILE A 159 -30.10 20.04 9.55
N THR A 160 -31.23 20.74 9.65
CA THR A 160 -31.29 22.08 10.24
C THR A 160 -30.88 22.01 11.72
N PRO A 161 -29.91 22.81 12.18
CA PRO A 161 -29.53 22.86 13.59
C PRO A 161 -30.71 23.21 14.50
N LYS A 162 -30.68 22.73 15.74
CA LYS A 162 -31.70 23.09 16.74
C LYS A 162 -31.69 24.62 16.94
N PRO A 163 -32.85 25.28 17.18
CA PRO A 163 -32.89 26.72 17.41
C PRO A 163 -31.94 27.14 18.54
N GLY A 164 -30.91 27.93 18.21
CA GLY A 164 -29.85 28.36 19.15
C GLY A 164 -28.46 27.76 18.83
N ASP A 165 -28.40 26.64 18.11
CA ASP A 165 -27.14 26.03 17.70
C ASP A 165 -26.57 26.69 16.43
N LYS A 166 -25.26 26.93 16.43
CA LYS A 166 -24.55 27.41 15.24
C LYS A 166 -24.37 26.27 14.23
N PRO A 167 -24.55 26.52 12.93
CA PRO A 167 -24.29 25.50 11.91
C PRO A 167 -22.81 25.12 11.90
N VAL A 168 -22.54 23.82 12.00
CA VAL A 168 -21.17 23.29 11.99
C VAL A 168 -20.62 23.23 10.58
N ARG A 169 -19.40 23.74 10.40
CA ARG A 169 -18.66 23.67 9.13
C ARG A 169 -17.55 22.64 9.25
N LEU A 170 -17.66 21.55 8.51
CA LEU A 170 -16.69 20.44 8.55
C LEU A 170 -15.41 20.67 7.74
N GLY A 171 -15.42 21.66 6.83
CA GLY A 171 -14.24 22.02 6.03
C GLY A 171 -13.58 20.81 5.35
N TYR A 172 -12.27 20.66 5.55
CA TYR A 172 -11.48 19.55 5.01
C TYR A 172 -11.88 18.17 5.58
N CYS A 173 -12.48 18.13 6.79
CA CYS A 173 -12.93 16.89 7.43
C CYS A 173 -14.29 16.39 6.89
N HIS A 174 -14.97 17.14 6.01
CA HIS A 174 -16.27 16.74 5.47
C HIS A 174 -16.27 15.34 4.84
N ASP A 175 -15.26 15.02 4.02
CA ASP A 175 -15.17 13.70 3.38
C ASP A 175 -14.95 12.57 4.40
N PHE A 176 -14.19 12.82 5.47
CA PHE A 176 -14.00 11.86 6.56
C PHE A 176 -15.30 11.60 7.31
N PHE A 177 -15.99 12.65 7.77
CA PHE A 177 -17.27 12.50 8.47
C PHE A 177 -18.38 11.94 7.59
N ARG A 178 -18.38 12.21 6.28
CA ARG A 178 -19.30 11.56 5.33
C ARG A 178 -19.08 10.05 5.30
N ASN A 179 -17.82 9.61 5.23
CA ASN A 179 -17.50 8.19 5.22
C ASN A 179 -17.84 7.55 6.56
N LEU A 180 -17.53 8.20 7.69
CA LEU A 180 -17.87 7.72 9.03
C LEU A 180 -19.39 7.63 9.25
N GLU A 181 -20.15 8.63 8.81
CA GLU A 181 -21.61 8.64 8.84
C GLU A 181 -22.17 7.43 8.07
N SER A 182 -21.58 7.10 6.91
CA SER A 182 -22.01 5.95 6.13
C SER A 182 -21.80 4.59 6.84
N LEU A 183 -20.87 4.52 7.82
CA LEU A 183 -20.69 3.33 8.64
C LEU A 183 -21.81 3.13 9.66
N THR A 184 -22.59 4.17 10.00
CA THR A 184 -23.69 4.09 10.97
C THR A 184 -24.85 3.20 10.52
N GLY A 185 -24.92 2.86 9.23
CA GLY A 185 -25.83 1.82 8.73
C GLY A 185 -25.45 0.41 9.20
N PHE A 186 -24.19 0.18 9.58
CA PHE A 186 -23.64 -1.14 9.90
C PHE A 186 -23.13 -1.25 11.35
N TRP A 187 -22.64 -0.15 11.92
CA TRP A 187 -22.07 -0.09 13.27
C TRP A 187 -22.81 0.94 14.11
N ASP A 188 -22.96 0.63 15.40
CA ASP A 188 -23.48 1.59 16.37
C ASP A 188 -22.40 2.63 16.66
N ASP A 189 -22.83 3.86 16.93
CA ASP A 189 -21.93 4.93 17.37
C ASP A 189 -21.46 4.62 18.80
N THR A 190 -20.20 4.19 18.93
CA THR A 190 -19.59 3.78 20.20
C THR A 190 -19.30 4.95 21.13
N SER A 191 -19.37 6.19 20.66
CA SER A 191 -19.31 7.38 21.53
C SER A 191 -20.57 7.53 22.39
N LYS A 192 -21.67 6.88 22.02
CA LYS A 192 -22.93 6.92 22.75
C LYS A 192 -22.99 5.80 23.78
N SER A 193 -23.52 6.10 24.97
CA SER A 193 -23.80 5.08 25.97
C SER A 193 -24.73 4.02 25.39
N LYS A 194 -24.42 2.73 25.58
CA LYS A 194 -25.33 1.63 25.24
C LYS A 194 -26.69 1.93 25.88
N PRO A 195 -27.81 1.83 25.14
CA PRO A 195 -29.12 1.92 25.77
C PRO A 195 -29.15 0.90 26.90
N ALA A 196 -29.49 1.33 28.11
CA ALA A 196 -29.75 0.41 29.21
C ALA A 196 -30.70 -0.67 28.68
N GLU A 197 -30.31 -1.93 28.84
CA GLU A 197 -31.21 -3.04 28.56
C GLU A 197 -32.52 -2.74 29.30
N ASP A 198 -33.61 -2.74 28.54
CA ASP A 198 -34.98 -2.69 29.02
C ASP A 198 -35.12 -3.79 30.08
N ILE A 199 -34.91 -3.46 31.37
CA ILE A 199 -35.31 -4.31 32.49
C ILE A 199 -36.83 -4.30 32.48
N ARG A 200 -37.40 -5.12 31.59
CA ARG A 200 -38.77 -5.56 31.67
C ARG A 200 -38.79 -6.63 32.75
N ASP A 201 -38.98 -6.18 33.98
CA ASP A 201 -39.73 -6.90 35.00
C ASP A 201 -39.96 -5.99 36.21
N THR A 202 -41.00 -5.16 36.12
CA THR A 202 -41.71 -4.72 37.32
C THR A 202 -43.18 -4.55 36.97
N PRO A 203 -44.13 -5.16 37.71
CA PRO A 203 -45.55 -5.05 37.40
C PRO A 203 -46.07 -3.63 37.70
N PRO A 204 -47.21 -3.22 37.10
CA PRO A 204 -47.70 -1.86 37.27
C PRO A 204 -48.32 -1.69 38.66
N ALA A 205 -47.77 -0.80 39.46
CA ALA A 205 -48.48 -0.19 40.58
C ALA A 205 -48.98 1.18 40.10
N GLY A 206 -50.30 1.40 40.19
CA GLY A 206 -51.00 2.55 39.61
C GLY A 206 -50.91 3.86 40.38
N GLY A 207 -51.42 4.92 39.73
CA GLY A 207 -51.60 6.29 40.22
C GLY A 207 -50.31 7.10 40.15
N ASP A 208 -50.23 8.30 39.59
CA ASP A 208 -51.22 9.35 39.38
C ASP A 208 -50.83 10.20 38.17
N GLU A 209 -51.86 10.72 37.51
CA GLU A 209 -51.75 11.68 36.43
C GLU A 209 -51.33 13.07 36.95
N ASN A 210 -50.65 13.79 36.05
CA ASN A 210 -50.58 15.25 35.95
C ASN A 210 -49.37 15.94 36.60
N SER A 211 -48.34 16.21 35.79
CA SER A 211 -47.94 17.58 35.38
C SER A 211 -46.53 17.59 34.77
N GLY A 212 -46.41 18.06 33.53
CA GLY A 212 -45.11 18.26 32.88
C GLY A 212 -45.20 18.18 31.37
N ILE A 213 -45.26 19.34 30.72
CA ILE A 213 -45.28 19.55 29.27
C ILE A 213 -44.20 18.68 28.59
N PRO A 214 -44.50 17.88 27.56
CA PRO A 214 -43.47 17.16 26.84
C PRO A 214 -42.66 18.18 26.02
N GLY A 215 -41.46 18.49 26.48
CA GLY A 215 -40.44 19.08 25.63
C GLY A 215 -40.30 18.19 24.39
N LYS A 216 -40.55 18.75 23.20
CA LYS A 216 -40.26 18.11 21.92
C LYS A 216 -38.74 18.01 21.75
N ASP A 217 -38.10 17.11 22.48
CA ASP A 217 -36.76 16.67 22.13
C ASP A 217 -36.88 15.74 20.91
N GLU A 218 -36.85 16.35 19.72
CA GLU A 218 -36.71 15.64 18.46
C GLU A 218 -35.30 15.07 18.34
N ASP A 219 -34.98 14.07 19.15
CA ASP A 219 -33.76 13.30 19.01
C ASP A 219 -33.92 12.35 17.82
N TYR A 220 -33.43 12.79 16.66
CA TYR A 220 -33.28 11.97 15.47
C TYR A 220 -32.28 10.84 15.75
N ARG A 221 -32.76 9.79 16.42
CA ARG A 221 -31.96 8.60 16.73
C ARG A 221 -31.83 7.75 15.48
N TRP A 222 -30.61 7.65 14.97
CA TRP A 222 -30.29 6.79 13.83
C TRP A 222 -30.11 5.35 14.29
N TYR A 223 -30.56 4.40 13.46
CA TYR A 223 -30.48 2.98 13.74
C TYR A 223 -29.78 2.25 12.60
N ARG A 224 -29.06 1.17 12.93
CA ARG A 224 -28.44 0.30 11.94
C ARG A 224 -29.49 -0.32 11.03
N THR A 225 -29.13 -0.45 9.77
CA THR A 225 -29.92 -1.12 8.73
C THR A 225 -29.37 -2.50 8.42
N SER A 226 -28.15 -2.82 8.85
CA SER A 226 -27.47 -4.08 8.55
C SER A 226 -26.44 -4.44 9.64
N ALA A 227 -25.97 -5.68 9.64
CA ALA A 227 -24.93 -6.14 10.57
C ALA A 227 -23.55 -5.60 10.15
N GLY A 228 -22.66 -5.33 11.10
CA GLY A 228 -21.27 -4.90 10.86
C GLY A 228 -20.50 -5.88 9.96
N SER A 229 -20.80 -7.18 10.06
CA SER A 229 -20.18 -8.23 9.25
C SER A 229 -20.58 -8.16 7.77
N SER A 230 -21.69 -7.51 7.44
CA SER A 230 -22.14 -7.30 6.06
C SER A 230 -21.59 -6.01 5.44
N MET A 231 -20.84 -5.20 6.21
CA MET A 231 -20.26 -3.95 5.73
C MET A 231 -19.25 -4.22 4.60
N PRO A 232 -19.48 -3.67 3.38
CA PRO A 232 -18.56 -3.85 2.26
C PRO A 232 -17.17 -3.28 2.56
N ALA A 233 -16.13 -3.96 2.07
CA ALA A 233 -14.74 -3.59 2.33
C ALA A 233 -14.37 -2.16 1.88
N GLN A 234 -15.03 -1.66 0.83
CA GLN A 234 -14.78 -0.33 0.28
C GLN A 234 -15.05 0.80 1.28
N TYR A 235 -16.05 0.66 2.18
CA TYR A 235 -16.34 1.67 3.20
C TYR A 235 -15.15 1.86 4.14
N ARG A 236 -14.49 0.77 4.56
CA ARG A 236 -13.30 0.81 5.42
C ARG A 236 -12.13 1.49 4.71
N THR A 237 -11.89 1.12 3.46
CA THR A 237 -10.83 1.72 2.64
C THR A 237 -11.05 3.22 2.44
N GLN A 238 -12.29 3.65 2.17
CA GLN A 238 -12.64 5.06 1.97
C GLN A 238 -12.51 5.86 3.26
N LEU A 239 -12.99 5.33 4.39
CA LEU A 239 -12.85 5.95 5.71
C LEU A 239 -11.38 6.19 6.04
N LEU A 240 -10.56 5.13 5.99
CA LEU A 240 -9.13 5.21 6.27
C LEU A 240 -8.41 6.18 5.33
N ALA A 241 -8.66 6.09 4.02
CA ALA A 241 -8.03 6.97 3.04
C ALA A 241 -8.42 8.44 3.26
N SER A 242 -9.69 8.73 3.58
CA SER A 242 -10.15 10.08 3.87
C SER A 242 -9.55 10.66 5.14
N PHE A 243 -9.39 9.84 6.19
CA PHE A 243 -8.72 10.24 7.43
C PHE A 243 -7.24 10.54 7.20
N LEU A 244 -6.51 9.60 6.62
CA LEU A 244 -5.07 9.74 6.39
C LEU A 244 -4.75 10.91 5.44
N LYS A 245 -5.60 11.18 4.45
CA LYS A 245 -5.45 12.33 3.54
C LYS A 245 -5.39 13.67 4.28
N LEU A 246 -6.08 13.81 5.43
CA LEU A 246 -6.07 15.03 6.25
C LEU A 246 -4.66 15.37 6.76
N VAL A 247 -3.82 14.35 6.95
CA VAL A 247 -2.44 14.50 7.44
C VAL A 247 -1.45 14.40 6.29
N THR A 248 -1.49 13.31 5.51
CA THR A 248 -0.45 12.99 4.53
C THR A 248 -0.30 14.06 3.44
N TYR A 249 -1.40 14.72 3.07
CA TYR A 249 -1.39 15.72 2.00
C TYR A 249 -0.49 16.92 2.34
N ASP A 250 -0.51 17.37 3.60
CA ASP A 250 0.31 18.49 4.05
C ASP A 250 1.80 18.15 4.09
N PHE A 251 2.16 16.87 4.23
CA PHE A 251 3.53 16.37 4.06
C PHE A 251 3.90 16.10 2.59
N SER A 252 3.13 16.61 1.62
CA SER A 252 3.32 16.36 0.17
C SER A 252 3.24 14.87 -0.21
N CYS A 253 2.42 14.10 0.51
CA CYS A 253 2.27 12.66 0.32
C CYS A 253 0.84 12.28 -0.04
N SER A 254 0.69 11.17 -0.77
CA SER A 254 -0.60 10.63 -1.20
C SER A 254 -0.64 9.11 -1.09
N ILE A 255 -1.82 8.57 -0.78
CA ILE A 255 -2.07 7.14 -0.73
C ILE A 255 -2.43 6.67 -2.14
N MET A 256 -1.71 5.68 -2.65
CA MET A 256 -1.96 5.18 -3.99
C MET A 256 -1.92 3.65 -4.04
N SER A 257 -2.84 3.08 -4.81
CA SER A 257 -2.76 1.69 -5.28
C SER A 257 -1.96 1.68 -6.59
N ARG A 258 -0.94 0.84 -6.67
CA ARG A 258 -0.06 0.73 -7.84
C ARG A 258 -0.06 -0.71 -8.34
N GLN A 259 1.12 -1.27 -8.62
CA GLN A 259 1.29 -2.70 -8.86
C GLN A 259 0.94 -3.47 -7.58
N GLU A 260 0.37 -4.68 -7.73
CA GLU A 260 0.07 -5.56 -6.61
C GLU A 260 1.32 -5.77 -5.72
N PRO A 261 1.25 -5.41 -4.42
CA PRO A 261 2.36 -5.60 -3.50
C PRO A 261 2.63 -7.10 -3.26
N ARG A 262 3.89 -7.51 -3.43
CA ARG A 262 4.33 -8.91 -3.30
C ARG A 262 5.60 -8.99 -2.47
N LEU A 263 5.58 -9.81 -1.43
CA LEU A 263 6.75 -10.16 -0.63
C LEU A 263 7.49 -11.27 -1.36
N TYR A 264 8.64 -10.97 -1.95
CA TYR A 264 9.41 -11.95 -2.70
C TYR A 264 10.31 -12.77 -1.77
N ILE A 265 10.32 -14.07 -1.99
CA ILE A 265 11.18 -15.01 -1.26
C ILE A 265 11.93 -15.85 -2.29
N LYS A 266 13.26 -15.83 -2.19
CA LYS A 266 14.14 -16.65 -3.02
C LYS A 266 14.74 -17.75 -2.17
N ALA A 267 14.71 -18.98 -2.67
CA ALA A 267 15.38 -20.10 -2.02
C ALA A 267 16.87 -19.80 -1.78
N ALA A 268 17.38 -20.23 -0.63
CA ALA A 268 18.78 -20.04 -0.26
C ALA A 268 19.72 -20.68 -1.29
N ARG A 269 20.81 -19.98 -1.64
CA ARG A 269 21.89 -20.56 -2.46
C ARG A 269 22.76 -21.46 -1.59
N LEU A 270 22.60 -22.78 -1.72
CA LEU A 270 23.49 -23.73 -1.07
C LEU A 270 24.88 -23.74 -1.74
N PRO A 271 25.98 -23.89 -0.97
CA PRO A 271 27.32 -24.03 -1.53
C PRO A 271 27.41 -25.24 -2.45
N SER A 272 28.18 -25.12 -3.53
CA SER A 272 28.42 -26.15 -4.56
C SER A 272 29.06 -27.45 -4.05
N SER A 273 29.50 -27.52 -2.78
CA SER A 273 30.02 -28.71 -2.12
C SER A 273 28.96 -29.62 -1.50
N SER A 274 27.69 -29.19 -1.49
CA SER A 274 26.56 -30.00 -1.02
C SER A 274 26.28 -31.15 -1.98
N SER A 275 26.36 -32.39 -1.51
CA SER A 275 25.96 -33.61 -2.25
C SER A 275 24.45 -33.72 -2.47
N VAL A 276 23.66 -32.83 -1.85
CA VAL A 276 22.22 -32.75 -2.02
C VAL A 276 21.92 -32.01 -3.34
N PRO A 277 21.06 -32.55 -4.22
CA PRO A 277 20.67 -31.88 -5.46
C PRO A 277 20.21 -30.46 -5.14
N ILE A 278 20.87 -29.47 -5.75
CA ILE A 278 20.56 -28.04 -5.58
C ILE A 278 19.06 -27.88 -5.85
N PRO A 279 18.24 -27.50 -4.86
CA PRO A 279 16.84 -27.21 -5.12
C PRO A 279 16.81 -26.13 -6.20
N ALA A 280 15.99 -26.34 -7.24
CA ALA A 280 15.80 -25.36 -8.29
C ALA A 280 15.62 -23.97 -7.66
N HIS A 281 16.12 -22.90 -8.29
CA HIS A 281 15.91 -21.53 -7.81
C HIS A 281 14.40 -21.24 -7.70
N ILE A 282 13.81 -21.58 -6.55
CA ILE A 282 12.38 -21.42 -6.29
C ILE A 282 12.21 -19.98 -5.85
N HIS A 283 11.53 -19.22 -6.71
CA HIS A 283 11.01 -17.91 -6.41
C HIS A 283 9.54 -18.09 -6.01
N SER A 284 9.20 -17.69 -4.79
CA SER A 284 7.82 -17.61 -4.34
C SER A 284 7.50 -16.18 -3.91
N TYR A 285 6.22 -15.91 -3.70
CA TYR A 285 5.80 -14.63 -3.12
C TYR A 285 4.53 -14.78 -2.29
N PHE A 286 4.36 -13.88 -1.33
CA PHE A 286 3.08 -13.64 -0.68
C PHE A 286 2.51 -12.32 -1.18
N SER A 287 1.26 -12.32 -1.64
CA SER A 287 0.55 -11.09 -2.02
C SER A 287 -0.01 -10.37 -0.79
N SER A 288 -0.17 -9.05 -0.91
CA SER A 288 -0.82 -8.23 0.10
C SER A 288 -1.79 -7.25 -0.53
N GLY A 289 -2.96 -7.08 0.08
CA GLY A 289 -3.95 -6.06 -0.31
C GLY A 289 -3.64 -4.66 0.24
N CYS A 290 -2.42 -4.42 0.72
CA CYS A 290 -2.02 -3.11 1.23
C CYS A 290 -1.83 -2.08 0.10
N ASN A 291 -2.06 -0.82 0.43
CA ASN A 291 -1.65 0.34 -0.36
C ASN A 291 -0.40 0.96 0.28
N PHE A 292 0.16 1.99 -0.35
CA PHE A 292 1.27 2.73 0.22
C PHE A 292 1.03 4.22 0.20
N ILE A 293 1.63 4.90 1.18
CA ILE A 293 1.83 6.34 1.15
C ILE A 293 3.10 6.60 0.36
N PHE A 294 2.99 7.42 -0.68
CA PHE A 294 4.12 7.88 -1.49
C PHE A 294 4.26 9.40 -1.41
N ARG A 295 5.49 9.87 -1.51
CA ARG A 295 5.79 11.29 -1.70
C ARG A 295 5.54 11.68 -3.15
N ILE A 296 4.88 12.81 -3.34
CA ILE A 296 4.75 13.45 -4.65
C ILE A 296 6.07 14.18 -4.94
N PRO A 297 6.71 13.95 -6.11
CA PRO A 297 7.94 14.64 -6.47
C PRO A 297 7.76 16.15 -6.46
N THR A 298 8.82 16.87 -6.07
CA THR A 298 8.85 18.34 -6.14
C THR A 298 8.93 18.83 -7.59
N ASP A 299 9.55 18.03 -8.47
CA ASP A 299 9.64 18.31 -9.88
C ASP A 299 8.27 18.20 -10.59
N ARG A 300 7.91 19.25 -11.33
CA ARG A 300 6.60 19.39 -11.96
C ARG A 300 6.38 18.38 -13.10
N GLU A 301 7.43 18.02 -13.84
CA GLU A 301 7.33 17.09 -14.96
C GLU A 301 7.11 15.65 -14.48
N SER A 302 7.86 15.27 -13.45
CA SER A 302 7.72 13.99 -12.75
C SER A 302 6.34 13.85 -12.12
N ALA A 303 5.85 14.89 -11.44
CA ALA A 303 4.49 14.88 -10.87
C ALA A 303 3.41 14.74 -11.95
N LYS A 304 3.52 15.45 -13.08
CA LYS A 304 2.56 15.37 -14.20
C LYS A 304 2.57 14.00 -14.89
N SER A 305 3.72 13.35 -14.99
CA SER A 305 3.84 12.00 -15.58
C SER A 305 3.33 10.89 -14.64
N GLY A 306 3.01 11.23 -13.39
CA GLY A 306 2.51 10.32 -12.37
C GLY A 306 3.62 9.51 -11.68
N ILE A 307 4.86 10.02 -11.71
CA ILE A 307 5.98 9.46 -10.96
C ILE A 307 5.78 9.79 -9.48
N VAL A 308 6.10 8.83 -8.61
CA VAL A 308 6.06 8.98 -7.15
C VAL A 308 7.33 8.44 -6.50
N GLU A 309 7.63 8.88 -5.28
CA GLU A 309 8.80 8.44 -4.52
C GLU A 309 8.37 7.73 -3.23
N GLY A 310 9.05 6.64 -2.87
CA GLY A 310 8.82 5.90 -1.62
C GLY A 310 8.88 4.38 -1.82
N PRO A 311 8.11 3.58 -1.07
CA PRO A 311 7.04 3.95 -0.15
C PRO A 311 7.53 4.53 1.19
N ILE A 312 6.70 5.39 1.80
CA ILE A 312 6.92 5.94 3.14
C ILE A 312 6.38 4.99 4.21
N ALA A 313 5.14 4.53 4.03
CA ALA A 313 4.45 3.60 4.93
C ALA A 313 3.44 2.76 4.16
N ALA A 314 3.13 1.57 4.68
CA ALA A 314 2.04 0.74 4.18
C ALA A 314 0.70 1.17 4.80
N VAL A 315 -0.37 1.05 4.04
CA VAL A 315 -1.76 1.30 4.47
C VAL A 315 -2.54 0.02 4.24
N SER A 316 -3.05 -0.59 5.31
CA SER A 316 -3.47 -1.98 5.31
C SER A 316 -4.92 -2.13 5.79
N PRO A 317 -5.92 -1.66 5.01
CA PRO A 317 -7.33 -1.78 5.39
C PRO A 317 -7.75 -3.26 5.38
N ARG A 318 -8.23 -3.77 6.51
CA ARG A 318 -8.63 -5.17 6.66
C ARG A 318 -10.01 -5.41 6.08
N HIS A 319 -10.15 -6.57 5.43
CA HIS A 319 -11.43 -7.05 4.94
C HIS A 319 -12.13 -8.00 5.92
N THR A 320 -11.44 -8.37 7.00
CA THR A 320 -12.00 -9.24 8.05
C THR A 320 -13.20 -8.55 8.71
N THR A 321 -14.25 -9.33 8.93
CA THR A 321 -15.58 -8.87 9.35
C THR A 321 -15.98 -9.36 10.74
N SER A 322 -15.20 -10.26 11.35
CA SER A 322 -15.41 -10.75 12.71
C SER A 322 -14.13 -11.36 13.27
N PHE A 323 -13.92 -11.21 14.58
CA PHE A 323 -13.03 -12.04 15.38
C PHE A 323 -13.87 -12.62 16.51
N PRO A 324 -14.23 -13.92 16.51
CA PRO A 324 -15.06 -14.46 17.58
C PRO A 324 -14.29 -14.42 18.91
N PRO A 325 -14.95 -14.16 20.05
CA PRO A 325 -14.26 -14.09 21.36
C PRO A 325 -13.70 -15.46 21.78
N ASN A 326 -14.31 -16.55 21.30
CA ASN A 326 -13.81 -17.93 21.41
C ASN A 326 -13.32 -18.45 20.05
N GLY A 327 -12.88 -17.54 19.17
CA GLY A 327 -12.44 -17.87 17.82
C GLY A 327 -11.19 -18.73 17.84
N ARG A 328 -10.90 -19.41 16.73
CA ARG A 328 -9.65 -20.15 16.59
C ARG A 328 -8.48 -19.16 16.76
N GLU A 329 -7.49 -19.50 17.57
CA GLU A 329 -6.24 -18.73 17.80
C GLU A 329 -5.55 -18.27 16.50
N ARG A 330 -5.93 -18.90 15.38
CA ARG A 330 -5.41 -18.71 14.05
C ARG A 330 -5.88 -17.45 13.33
N GLU A 331 -7.07 -16.92 13.63
CA GLU A 331 -7.57 -15.71 12.97
C GLU A 331 -6.76 -14.46 13.35
N PRO A 332 -6.51 -14.18 14.65
CA PRO A 332 -5.58 -13.12 15.06
C PRO A 332 -4.17 -13.31 14.49
N LEU A 333 -3.69 -14.56 14.41
CA LEU A 333 -2.38 -14.89 13.81
C LEU A 333 -2.32 -14.51 12.33
N ILE A 334 -3.31 -14.91 11.52
CA ILE A 334 -3.38 -14.56 10.10
C ILE A 334 -3.47 -13.05 9.91
N ASP A 335 -4.20 -12.35 10.79
CA ASP A 335 -4.31 -10.90 10.74
C ASP A 335 -2.96 -10.20 10.96
N LEU A 336 -2.21 -10.66 11.97
CA LEU A 336 -0.85 -10.21 12.23
C LEU A 336 0.08 -10.51 11.05
N CYS A 337 0.03 -11.73 10.47
CA CYS A 337 0.81 -12.07 9.28
C CYS A 337 0.59 -11.07 8.13
N ARG A 338 -0.64 -10.59 7.93
CA ARG A 338 -0.93 -9.59 6.88
C ARG A 338 -0.23 -8.25 7.15
N GLU A 339 -0.06 -7.85 8.42
CA GLU A 339 0.68 -6.62 8.78
C GLU A 339 2.17 -6.81 8.55
N LEU A 340 2.72 -7.94 9.00
CA LEU A 340 4.13 -8.28 8.82
C LEU A 340 4.49 -8.38 7.33
N ILE A 341 3.63 -8.99 6.51
CA ILE A 341 3.81 -9.03 5.06
C ILE A 341 3.81 -7.62 4.49
N ALA A 342 2.89 -6.75 4.89
CA ALA A 342 2.86 -5.36 4.42
C ALA A 342 4.14 -4.58 4.82
N ALA A 343 4.63 -4.78 6.05
CA ALA A 343 5.88 -4.20 6.53
C ALA A 343 7.09 -4.69 5.72
N LEU A 344 7.24 -6.01 5.56
CA LEU A 344 8.34 -6.62 4.82
C LEU A 344 8.32 -6.23 3.33
N ILE A 345 7.13 -6.07 2.73
CA ILE A 345 7.02 -5.53 1.35
C ILE A 345 7.50 -4.08 1.31
N THR A 346 7.13 -3.27 2.29
CA THR A 346 7.57 -1.86 2.39
C THR A 346 9.10 -1.79 2.45
N ALA A 347 9.72 -2.61 3.31
CA ALA A 347 11.17 -2.71 3.42
C ALA A 347 11.82 -3.23 2.12
N GLN A 348 11.26 -4.27 1.49
CA GLN A 348 11.74 -4.74 0.19
C GLN A 348 11.64 -3.68 -0.90
N HIS A 349 10.54 -2.93 -0.95
CA HIS A 349 10.35 -1.84 -1.91
C HIS A 349 11.38 -0.74 -1.69
N ARG A 350 11.62 -0.31 -0.44
CA ARG A 350 12.63 0.71 -0.10
C ARG A 350 14.05 0.22 -0.44
N ALA A 351 14.35 -1.06 -0.22
CA ALA A 351 15.63 -1.68 -0.56
C ALA A 351 15.89 -1.82 -2.09
N ARG A 352 14.93 -1.45 -2.95
CA ARG A 352 15.15 -1.38 -4.41
C ARG A 352 15.86 -0.11 -4.85
N GLU A 353 16.06 0.87 -3.97
CA GLU A 353 16.76 2.10 -4.32
C GLU A 353 18.15 1.81 -4.92
N GLY A 354 18.47 2.48 -6.03
CA GLY A 354 19.72 2.29 -6.77
C GLY A 354 19.85 0.92 -7.47
N ARG A 355 18.90 0.01 -7.31
CA ARG A 355 18.91 -1.33 -7.92
C ARG A 355 18.11 -1.34 -9.23
N LYS A 356 18.39 -2.35 -10.06
CA LYS A 356 17.62 -2.64 -11.29
C LYS A 356 16.89 -3.95 -11.10
N GLU A 357 15.66 -4.04 -11.60
CA GLU A 357 14.90 -5.28 -11.53
C GLU A 357 15.57 -6.37 -12.37
N GLU A 358 15.91 -7.48 -11.73
CA GLU A 358 16.32 -8.70 -12.41
C GLU A 358 15.07 -9.51 -12.79
N ARG A 359 14.88 -9.74 -14.09
CA ARG A 359 13.78 -10.56 -14.59
C ARG A 359 14.07 -12.03 -14.37
N ILE A 360 13.13 -12.73 -13.72
CA ILE A 360 13.18 -14.19 -13.59
C ILE A 360 13.23 -14.81 -14.99
N GLY A 361 14.19 -15.70 -15.22
CA GLY A 361 14.34 -16.36 -16.51
C GLY A 361 14.90 -15.48 -17.62
N LYS A 362 15.33 -14.25 -17.32
CA LYS A 362 16.13 -13.46 -18.27
C LYS A 362 17.35 -14.28 -18.66
N ASP A 363 17.58 -14.42 -19.96
CA ASP A 363 18.68 -15.18 -20.55
C ASP A 363 18.67 -16.69 -20.26
N ALA A 364 17.64 -17.20 -19.56
CA ALA A 364 17.51 -18.62 -19.28
C ALA A 364 17.18 -19.41 -20.54
N TRP A 365 17.75 -20.62 -20.67
CA TRP A 365 17.61 -21.45 -21.86
C TRP A 365 16.15 -21.71 -22.26
N TRP A 366 15.25 -21.79 -21.28
CA TRP A 366 13.83 -22.03 -21.48
C TRP A 366 13.07 -20.81 -22.01
N ALA A 367 13.64 -19.61 -21.88
CA ALA A 367 13.12 -18.34 -22.36
C ALA A 367 13.81 -17.86 -23.66
N THR A 368 15.00 -18.37 -23.96
CA THR A 368 15.82 -17.96 -25.12
C THR A 368 15.85 -18.98 -26.26
N LYS A 369 15.73 -20.29 -25.96
CA LYS A 369 15.72 -21.33 -26.99
C LYS A 369 14.31 -21.70 -27.40
N ARG A 370 14.05 -21.79 -28.71
CA ARG A 370 12.82 -22.35 -29.28
C ARG A 370 12.70 -23.82 -28.87
N ARG A 371 11.52 -24.27 -28.45
CA ARG A 371 11.29 -25.67 -28.03
C ARG A 371 10.47 -26.44 -29.06
N TRP A 372 10.70 -27.77 -29.08
CA TRP A 372 10.02 -28.84 -29.84
C TRP A 372 9.99 -28.67 -31.36
N GLY A 373 10.86 -29.42 -32.07
CA GLY A 373 10.62 -30.04 -33.38
C GLY A 373 10.20 -29.18 -34.57
N GLY A 374 9.99 -27.88 -34.43
CA GLY A 374 9.66 -26.99 -35.52
C GLY A 374 10.93 -26.46 -36.16
N GLY A 375 11.21 -26.88 -37.40
CA GLY A 375 12.06 -26.11 -38.32
C GLY A 375 11.55 -24.67 -38.48
N SER A 376 12.20 -23.87 -39.34
CA SER A 376 11.74 -22.51 -39.68
C SER A 376 10.23 -22.50 -39.90
N GLY A 377 9.50 -21.89 -38.96
CA GLY A 377 8.08 -22.12 -38.75
C GLY A 377 7.27 -21.97 -40.04
N GLY A 378 6.83 -23.11 -40.57
CA GLY A 378 5.73 -23.15 -41.52
C GLY A 378 4.41 -22.77 -40.81
N PRO A 379 3.44 -22.23 -41.55
CA PRO A 379 2.10 -21.99 -41.05
C PRO A 379 1.48 -23.30 -40.55
N ILE A 380 0.64 -23.24 -39.52
CA ILE A 380 -0.12 -24.39 -39.00
C ILE A 380 -1.61 -24.03 -39.02
N GLY A 381 -2.45 -25.00 -39.40
CA GLY A 381 -3.91 -24.85 -39.50
C GLY A 381 -4.36 -24.26 -40.84
N ARG A 382 -5.54 -23.62 -40.87
CA ARG A 382 -6.16 -23.06 -42.10
C ARG A 382 -5.26 -22.08 -42.89
N GLU A 383 -4.24 -21.52 -42.27
CA GLU A 383 -3.24 -20.65 -42.93
C GLU A 383 -2.27 -21.46 -43.82
N ALA A 384 -2.01 -22.72 -43.48
CA ALA A 384 -1.25 -23.66 -44.30
C ALA A 384 -2.09 -24.10 -45.51
N GLU A 385 -3.37 -24.43 -45.30
CA GLU A 385 -4.32 -24.75 -46.38
C GLU A 385 -4.49 -23.56 -47.34
N ALA A 386 -4.53 -22.33 -46.83
CA ALA A 386 -4.61 -21.12 -47.67
C ALA A 386 -3.32 -20.85 -48.47
N LEU A 387 -2.16 -21.29 -47.99
CA LEU A 387 -0.89 -21.22 -48.72
C LEU A 387 -0.76 -22.34 -49.74
N GLU A 388 -1.20 -23.56 -49.42
CA GLU A 388 -1.31 -24.67 -50.40
C GLU A 388 -2.28 -24.32 -51.53
N THR A 389 -3.42 -23.70 -51.21
CA THR A 389 -4.40 -23.26 -52.23
C THR A 389 -3.81 -22.17 -53.13
N ARG A 390 -2.95 -21.29 -52.58
CA ARG A 390 -2.26 -20.22 -53.33
C ARG A 390 -1.11 -20.74 -54.19
N ASP A 391 -0.34 -21.71 -53.72
CA ASP A 391 0.70 -22.36 -54.52
C ASP A 391 0.07 -23.17 -55.66
N ILE A 392 -1.08 -23.81 -55.45
CA ILE A 392 -1.84 -24.48 -56.52
C ILE A 392 -2.38 -23.45 -57.54
N THR A 393 -2.81 -22.26 -57.13
CA THR A 393 -3.24 -21.21 -58.07
C THR A 393 -2.07 -20.53 -58.79
N ALA A 394 -0.89 -20.47 -58.18
CA ALA A 394 0.33 -19.93 -58.79
C ALA A 394 0.95 -20.92 -59.82
N LEU A 395 0.88 -22.22 -59.57
CA LEU A 395 1.33 -23.26 -60.51
C LEU A 395 0.43 -23.37 -61.76
N VAL A 396 -0.81 -22.89 -61.71
CA VAL A 396 -1.74 -22.87 -62.85
C VAL A 396 -1.57 -21.61 -63.72
N VAL A 397 -0.81 -20.60 -63.28
CA VAL A 397 -0.62 -19.36 -64.02
C VAL A 397 0.87 -19.03 -64.13
N GLY A 398 1.52 -19.52 -65.19
CA GLY A 398 2.64 -18.80 -65.80
C GLY A 398 3.95 -19.57 -65.97
N GLU A 399 3.94 -20.65 -66.76
CA GLU A 399 5.13 -21.05 -67.50
C GLU A 399 5.19 -20.21 -68.79
N LYS A 400 5.84 -19.04 -68.75
CA LYS A 400 6.51 -18.47 -69.94
C LYS A 400 7.48 -17.32 -69.63
N ASP A 401 8.66 -17.50 -70.21
CA ASP A 401 9.74 -16.57 -70.57
C ASP A 401 10.87 -16.23 -69.57
N GLU A 402 12.06 -16.61 -70.04
CA GLU A 402 13.41 -16.46 -69.53
C GLU A 402 13.98 -15.04 -69.70
N ARG A 403 14.93 -14.65 -68.83
CA ARG A 403 16.35 -14.37 -69.19
C ARG A 403 17.22 -13.93 -67.97
N PRO A 404 18.57 -14.07 -68.03
CA PRO A 404 19.43 -14.21 -66.85
C PRO A 404 20.43 -13.06 -66.58
N VAL A 405 21.08 -13.14 -65.39
CA VAL A 405 22.39 -12.58 -64.91
C VAL A 405 22.57 -11.04 -64.90
N ASP A 406 23.26 -10.34 -63.99
CA ASP A 406 24.49 -10.49 -63.18
C ASP A 406 24.40 -9.57 -61.93
N ALA A 407 24.82 -9.95 -60.71
CA ALA A 407 26.15 -9.87 -60.07
C ALA A 407 26.47 -8.58 -59.28
N GLU A 408 27.06 -8.84 -58.09
CA GLU A 408 27.91 -7.98 -57.21
C GLU A 408 27.33 -6.89 -56.28
N GLY A 409 27.72 -7.00 -55.00
CA GLY A 409 28.56 -5.94 -54.42
C GLY A 409 28.06 -5.11 -53.22
N SER A 410 27.84 -5.73 -52.05
CA SER A 410 28.13 -5.26 -50.66
C SER A 410 27.89 -3.76 -50.24
N PRO A 411 28.32 -3.25 -49.05
CA PRO A 411 27.43 -2.75 -47.98
C PRO A 411 27.79 -1.27 -47.57
N PRO A 412 27.71 -0.78 -46.32
CA PRO A 412 26.74 -0.84 -45.20
C PRO A 412 26.23 0.58 -44.77
N GLU A 413 25.40 0.68 -43.71
CA GLU A 413 25.57 1.57 -42.52
C GLU A 413 24.24 1.86 -41.76
N ASN A 414 24.39 2.05 -40.43
CA ASN A 414 23.40 2.38 -39.38
C ASN A 414 22.70 3.76 -39.61
N PRO A 415 21.83 4.36 -38.74
CA PRO A 415 21.45 4.05 -37.35
C PRO A 415 19.97 4.34 -36.93
N SER A 416 19.74 4.15 -35.64
CA SER A 416 18.86 4.95 -34.77
C SER A 416 17.44 4.43 -34.49
N TYR A 417 17.26 4.22 -33.21
CA TYR A 417 16.06 3.82 -32.50
C TYR A 417 15.44 5.11 -31.94
N ARG A 418 14.30 5.52 -32.49
CA ARG A 418 13.42 6.50 -31.86
C ARG A 418 12.04 5.87 -31.69
N SER A 419 11.73 5.48 -30.46
CA SER A 419 10.40 5.06 -30.06
C SER A 419 9.59 6.30 -29.70
N THR A 420 8.48 6.52 -30.41
CA THR A 420 7.39 7.37 -29.93
C THR A 420 6.06 6.63 -30.07
N SER A 421 5.45 6.45 -28.91
CA SER A 421 4.10 6.00 -28.60
C SER A 421 3.01 6.72 -29.38
N SER A 422 1.99 5.97 -29.82
CA SER A 422 0.68 6.51 -30.20
C SER A 422 -0.36 6.17 -29.13
N ALA A 423 -0.80 7.20 -28.42
CA ALA A 423 -2.09 7.22 -27.74
C ALA A 423 -3.15 7.74 -28.73
N ALA A 424 -4.33 7.13 -28.69
CA ALA A 424 -5.48 7.53 -29.47
C ALA A 424 -6.08 8.85 -28.95
N SER A 425 -6.63 9.66 -29.86
CA SER A 425 -7.83 10.45 -29.57
C SER A 425 -8.66 10.69 -30.82
N SER A 426 -9.96 10.58 -30.59
CA SER A 426 -11.12 10.71 -31.45
C SER A 426 -11.33 12.10 -32.07
N LYS A 427 -11.94 12.17 -33.27
CA LYS A 427 -13.32 12.66 -33.51
C LYS A 427 -13.58 12.96 -35.01
N SER A 428 -14.83 12.70 -35.40
CA SER A 428 -15.67 13.53 -36.29
C SER A 428 -16.05 13.00 -37.68
N ARG A 429 -17.34 12.61 -37.77
CA ARG A 429 -18.40 13.00 -38.74
C ARG A 429 -18.24 12.76 -40.27
N ARG A 430 -19.10 11.84 -40.74
CA ARG A 430 -19.98 11.80 -41.94
C ARG A 430 -19.68 12.74 -43.13
N SER A 431 -19.64 12.17 -44.35
CA SER A 431 -20.70 12.34 -45.37
C SER A 431 -20.50 11.51 -46.66
N SER A 432 -21.65 11.05 -47.17
CA SER A 432 -22.07 10.57 -48.50
C SER A 432 -21.13 10.56 -49.73
N SER A 433 -21.33 9.47 -50.49
CA SER A 433 -21.02 9.15 -51.89
C SER A 433 -20.85 10.27 -52.94
N SER A 434 -19.87 10.13 -53.83
CA SER A 434 -20.10 9.82 -55.26
C SER A 434 -18.80 9.60 -56.08
N ARG A 435 -18.79 8.46 -56.77
CA ARG A 435 -18.17 8.09 -58.07
C ARG A 435 -16.80 8.64 -58.54
N ALA A 436 -15.89 7.66 -58.72
CA ALA A 436 -15.02 7.37 -59.88
C ALA A 436 -13.77 8.25 -60.16
N THR A 437 -12.58 7.66 -60.02
CA THR A 437 -11.79 7.09 -61.14
C THR A 437 -10.51 6.42 -60.61
N GLY A 438 -9.96 5.48 -61.40
CA GLY A 438 -9.12 4.37 -60.98
C GLY A 438 -7.72 4.67 -60.47
N GLN A 439 -7.35 3.99 -59.38
CA GLN A 439 -6.00 3.50 -59.14
C GLN A 439 -6.11 2.28 -58.21
N PRO A 440 -5.54 1.11 -58.55
CA PRO A 440 -5.50 -0.01 -57.61
C PRO A 440 -4.64 0.40 -56.40
N PRO A 441 -5.08 0.15 -55.16
CA PRO A 441 -4.27 0.45 -53.99
C PRO A 441 -3.07 -0.52 -53.95
N ASP A 442 -1.87 0.03 -53.81
CA ASP A 442 -0.65 -0.73 -53.54
C ASP A 442 -0.90 -1.78 -52.44
N PRO A 443 -0.43 -3.02 -52.60
CA PRO A 443 -0.60 -4.03 -51.57
C PRO A 443 0.17 -3.58 -50.33
N LYS A 444 -0.58 -3.15 -49.30
CA LYS A 444 -0.04 -2.82 -47.99
C LYS A 444 0.84 -3.97 -47.53
N ARG A 445 2.15 -3.73 -47.47
CA ARG A 445 3.11 -4.69 -46.88
C ARG A 445 2.54 -5.17 -45.55
N PRO A 446 2.30 -6.48 -45.36
CA PRO A 446 1.78 -6.97 -44.10
C PRO A 446 2.80 -6.60 -43.02
N ARG A 447 2.33 -5.88 -42.00
CA ARG A 447 3.13 -5.61 -40.80
C ARG A 447 3.58 -6.98 -40.29
N ARG A 448 4.89 -7.22 -40.33
CA ARG A 448 5.54 -8.42 -39.80
C ARG A 448 5.44 -8.40 -38.25
N GLY A 449 4.23 -8.48 -37.73
CA GLY A 449 4.03 -8.98 -36.38
C GLY A 449 4.46 -10.45 -36.41
N LEU A 450 5.14 -10.93 -35.36
CA LEU A 450 5.30 -12.37 -35.18
C LEU A 450 3.93 -13.00 -35.36
N ALA A 451 3.82 -13.98 -36.27
CA ALA A 451 2.59 -14.73 -36.44
C ALA A 451 2.18 -15.26 -35.06
N ILE A 452 0.89 -15.27 -34.76
CA ILE A 452 0.38 -15.65 -33.43
C ILE A 452 0.97 -17.00 -32.96
N TYR A 453 1.30 -17.88 -33.91
CA TYR A 453 2.01 -19.15 -33.73
C TYR A 453 3.46 -19.03 -33.21
N ASP A 454 4.23 -18.03 -33.65
CA ASP A 454 5.56 -17.76 -33.11
C ASP A 454 5.49 -17.28 -31.65
N ALA A 455 4.41 -16.58 -31.28
CA ALA A 455 4.18 -16.20 -29.88
C ALA A 455 3.85 -17.42 -28.99
N TYR A 456 3.13 -18.41 -29.51
CA TYR A 456 2.82 -19.66 -28.79
C TYR A 456 4.05 -20.56 -28.60
N ARG A 457 5.01 -20.55 -29.52
CA ARG A 457 6.24 -21.38 -29.45
C ARG A 457 7.33 -20.80 -28.54
N MET A 458 7.20 -19.53 -28.14
CA MET A 458 8.18 -18.84 -27.29
C MET A 458 7.65 -18.68 -25.88
N VAL A 459 8.20 -19.43 -24.92
CA VAL A 459 8.03 -19.11 -23.50
C VAL A 459 8.78 -17.81 -23.22
N ARG A 460 8.08 -16.75 -22.85
CA ARG A 460 8.69 -15.47 -22.49
C ARG A 460 8.97 -15.43 -21.00
N PRO A 461 10.04 -14.74 -20.57
CA PRO A 461 10.20 -14.46 -19.15
C PRO A 461 9.01 -13.59 -18.69
N PRO A 462 8.62 -13.68 -17.40
CA PRO A 462 7.57 -12.83 -16.84
C PRO A 462 7.82 -11.34 -17.11
N SER A 463 6.74 -10.56 -17.07
CA SER A 463 6.83 -9.10 -17.13
C SER A 463 7.66 -8.54 -15.96
N TYR A 464 8.09 -7.29 -16.09
CA TYR A 464 8.65 -6.55 -14.96
C TYR A 464 7.56 -6.44 -13.89
N ASN A 465 7.93 -6.63 -12.63
CA ASN A 465 7.04 -6.54 -11.48
C ASN A 465 7.24 -5.23 -10.72
N TRP A 466 8.32 -4.49 -11.00
CA TRP A 466 8.53 -3.19 -10.40
C TRP A 466 7.71 -2.16 -11.19
N ASP A 467 6.94 -1.36 -10.45
CA ASP A 467 6.18 -0.27 -11.04
C ASP A 467 7.10 0.78 -11.70
N PRO A 468 6.98 1.00 -13.02
CA PRO A 468 7.87 1.90 -13.77
C PRO A 468 7.68 3.38 -13.42
N LYS A 469 6.58 3.79 -12.77
CA LYS A 469 6.41 5.17 -12.27
C LYS A 469 6.56 5.28 -10.76
N THR A 470 7.23 4.33 -10.13
CA THR A 470 7.64 4.44 -8.73
C THR A 470 9.16 4.51 -8.66
N LYS A 471 9.68 5.62 -8.13
CA LYS A 471 11.09 5.79 -7.78
C LYS A 471 11.26 5.27 -6.35
N TYR A 472 11.68 4.01 -6.25
CA TYR A 472 11.92 3.35 -4.97
C TYR A 472 13.03 4.05 -4.19
N THR A 473 12.70 4.53 -2.99
CA THR A 473 13.60 5.34 -2.15
C THR A 473 13.40 5.05 -0.67
N HIS A 474 14.49 5.04 0.11
CA HIS A 474 14.52 4.84 1.57
C HIS A 474 14.27 6.15 2.34
N ILE A 475 13.18 6.85 2.02
CA ILE A 475 12.87 8.15 2.64
C ILE A 475 12.80 8.01 4.17
N GLY A 476 13.56 8.85 4.89
CA GLY A 476 13.60 8.88 6.36
C GLY A 476 14.32 7.70 7.03
N ARG A 477 14.97 6.81 6.27
CA ARG A 477 15.78 5.72 6.84
C ARG A 477 17.01 6.31 7.56
N GLN A 478 17.30 5.81 8.75
CA GLN A 478 18.51 6.17 9.49
C GLN A 478 19.76 5.64 8.77
N ARG A 479 20.76 6.50 8.56
CA ARG A 479 22.02 6.10 7.91
C ARG A 479 22.90 5.29 8.84
N GLY A 480 23.65 4.34 8.28
CA GLY A 480 24.54 3.46 9.03
C GLY A 480 23.83 2.41 9.91
N ALA A 481 22.51 2.49 10.06
CA ALA A 481 21.74 1.47 10.77
C ALA A 481 21.64 0.20 9.91
N GLY A 482 21.97 -0.96 10.49
CA GLY A 482 21.79 -2.29 9.89
C GLY A 482 20.34 -2.77 9.81
N TYR A 483 19.39 -1.84 9.84
CA TYR A 483 17.95 -2.07 9.79
C TYR A 483 17.22 -0.89 9.12
N ASP A 484 15.96 -1.12 8.76
CA ASP A 484 15.01 -0.09 8.32
C ASP A 484 13.78 -0.12 9.22
N ASP A 485 13.44 1.03 9.83
CA ASP A 485 12.20 1.19 10.58
C ASP A 485 11.09 1.59 9.59
N VAL A 486 10.17 0.67 9.33
CA VAL A 486 9.03 0.88 8.42
C VAL A 486 7.72 0.94 9.18
N PHE A 487 6.74 1.68 8.64
CA PHE A 487 5.44 1.85 9.29
C PHE A 487 4.32 1.15 8.53
N VAL A 488 3.37 0.58 9.28
CA VAL A 488 2.12 0.02 8.75
C VAL A 488 0.95 0.66 9.48
N ILE A 489 0.08 1.32 8.73
CA ILE A 489 -1.18 1.85 9.22
C ILE A 489 -2.25 0.80 8.96
N SER A 490 -2.69 0.14 10.02
CA SER A 490 -3.69 -0.93 10.01
C SER A 490 -5.07 -0.34 10.29
N SER A 491 -6.11 -0.89 9.67
CA SER A 491 -7.48 -0.53 9.98
C SER A 491 -8.39 -1.74 9.96
N LEU A 492 -9.29 -1.81 10.94
CA LEU A 492 -10.23 -2.90 11.12
C LEU A 492 -11.55 -2.34 11.63
N PHE A 493 -12.67 -2.75 11.04
CA PHE A 493 -13.99 -2.18 11.32
C PHE A 493 -14.00 -0.65 11.15
N HIS A 494 -14.22 0.12 12.22
CA HIS A 494 -14.09 1.57 12.31
C HIS A 494 -12.86 2.00 13.14
N HIS A 495 -11.90 1.10 13.37
CA HIS A 495 -10.69 1.36 14.14
C HIS A 495 -9.45 1.52 13.25
N ILE A 496 -8.45 2.22 13.78
CA ILE A 496 -7.12 2.38 13.21
C ILE A 496 -6.06 2.03 14.27
N SER A 497 -4.96 1.40 13.86
CA SER A 497 -3.78 1.16 14.68
C SER A 497 -2.53 1.36 13.82
N VAL A 498 -1.43 1.78 14.43
CA VAL A 498 -0.17 2.08 13.73
C VAL A 498 0.93 1.19 14.29
N LEU A 499 1.69 0.59 13.38
CA LEU A 499 2.82 -0.26 13.70
C LEU A 499 4.12 0.37 13.21
N ARG A 500 5.16 0.35 14.05
CA ARG A 500 6.56 0.42 13.61
C ARG A 500 7.09 -1.00 13.57
N VAL A 501 7.74 -1.37 12.47
CA VAL A 501 8.44 -2.64 12.33
C VAL A 501 9.89 -2.35 11.99
N ARG A 502 10.81 -2.79 12.85
CA ARG A 502 12.24 -2.72 12.59
C ARG A 502 12.67 -3.96 11.81
N VAL A 503 12.99 -3.77 10.53
CA VAL A 503 13.38 -4.85 9.62
C VAL A 503 14.91 -4.88 9.50
N PRO A 504 15.61 -5.90 10.02
CA PRO A 504 17.06 -6.03 9.83
C PRO A 504 17.40 -6.16 8.35
N ASP A 505 18.47 -5.49 7.89
CA ASP A 505 18.95 -5.64 6.51
C ASP A 505 19.29 -7.11 6.21
N ARG A 506 19.88 -7.78 7.20
CA ARG A 506 20.22 -9.19 7.14
C ARG A 506 19.01 -10.09 6.84
N LEU A 507 17.83 -9.77 7.39
CA LEU A 507 16.61 -10.51 7.09
C LEU A 507 16.22 -10.34 5.61
N LEU A 508 16.36 -9.12 5.05
CA LEU A 508 16.08 -8.89 3.63
C LEU A 508 17.05 -9.65 2.71
N GLU A 509 18.32 -9.77 3.10
CA GLU A 509 19.30 -10.59 2.37
C GLU A 509 18.91 -12.08 2.38
N VAL A 510 18.51 -12.61 3.53
CA VAL A 510 18.05 -14.01 3.66
C VAL A 510 16.81 -14.24 2.81
N LEU A 511 15.81 -13.34 2.84
CA LEU A 511 14.64 -13.42 1.96
C LEU A 511 15.01 -13.30 0.46
N ALA A 512 16.12 -12.63 0.14
CA ALA A 512 16.69 -12.55 -1.20
C ALA A 512 17.57 -13.76 -1.58
N GLY A 513 17.67 -14.79 -0.72
CA GLY A 513 18.32 -16.07 -0.97
C GLY A 513 19.76 -16.17 -0.46
N ALA A 514 20.20 -15.26 0.42
CA ALA A 514 21.42 -15.46 1.18
C ALA A 514 21.26 -16.65 2.15
N PRO A 515 22.31 -17.45 2.39
CA PRO A 515 22.25 -18.53 3.38
C PRO A 515 22.11 -17.93 4.78
N ASP A 516 21.29 -18.53 5.64
CA ASP A 516 21.31 -18.27 7.08
C ASP A 516 22.26 -19.28 7.77
N GLN A 517 23.20 -18.79 8.59
CA GLN A 517 24.30 -19.65 9.06
C GLN A 517 24.12 -20.19 10.48
N LYS A 518 23.10 -19.76 11.23
CA LYS A 518 22.89 -20.13 12.65
C LYS A 518 21.43 -20.06 13.09
N GLY A 519 20.48 -20.45 12.25
CA GLY A 519 19.04 -20.50 12.57
C GLY A 519 18.33 -19.14 12.71
N ARG A 520 19.05 -18.05 13.04
CA ARG A 520 18.53 -16.65 13.08
C ARG A 520 19.63 -15.57 13.18
N ASP A 521 20.54 -15.52 12.20
CA ASP A 521 21.64 -14.55 12.21
C ASP A 521 21.19 -13.08 11.99
N TRP A 522 19.94 -12.85 11.57
CA TRP A 522 19.32 -11.52 11.50
C TRP A 522 18.75 -11.00 12.83
N GLY A 523 18.77 -11.81 13.90
CA GLY A 523 18.23 -11.40 15.20
C GLY A 523 16.70 -11.39 15.24
N ARG A 524 16.08 -10.22 15.45
CA ARG A 524 14.63 -10.10 15.65
C ARG A 524 13.98 -9.15 14.65
N LEU A 525 12.70 -9.43 14.38
CA LEU A 525 11.77 -8.54 13.71
C LEU A 525 10.93 -7.85 14.81
N GLU A 526 11.43 -6.73 15.31
CA GLU A 526 10.80 -5.98 16.40
C GLU A 526 9.59 -5.18 15.90
N VAL A 527 8.47 -5.29 16.60
CA VAL A 527 7.20 -4.65 16.23
C VAL A 527 6.64 -3.90 17.42
N TRP A 528 6.35 -2.61 17.24
CA TRP A 528 5.62 -1.80 18.20
C TRP A 528 4.29 -1.42 17.59
N ARG A 529 3.19 -1.77 18.26
CA ARG A 529 1.83 -1.50 17.81
C ARG A 529 1.15 -0.59 18.82
N THR A 530 0.53 0.50 18.36
CA THR A 530 -0.34 1.31 19.22
C THR A 530 -1.60 0.54 19.60
N ARG A 531 -2.31 1.00 20.63
CA ARG A 531 -3.71 0.60 20.82
C ARG A 531 -4.52 0.85 19.54
N TRP A 532 -5.67 0.19 19.43
CA TRP A 532 -6.65 0.53 18.42
C TRP A 532 -7.41 1.78 18.83
N PHE A 533 -7.52 2.75 17.92
CA PHE A 533 -8.28 3.98 18.08
C PHE A 533 -9.62 3.86 17.36
N ASP A 534 -10.72 4.17 18.03
CA ASP A 534 -12.07 4.14 17.47
C ASP A 534 -12.43 5.47 16.77
N PHE A 535 -12.73 5.45 15.47
CA PHE A 535 -13.11 6.67 14.75
C PHE A 535 -14.46 7.28 15.17
N PHE A 536 -15.33 6.53 15.85
CA PHE A 536 -16.54 7.11 16.43
C PHE A 536 -16.24 7.94 17.68
N VAL A 537 -15.16 7.66 18.40
CA VAL A 537 -14.78 8.39 19.62
C VAL A 537 -13.94 9.62 19.25
N PRO A 538 -14.40 10.86 19.54
CA PRO A 538 -13.70 12.08 19.14
C PRO A 538 -12.24 12.16 19.61
N GLU A 539 -11.97 11.76 20.84
CA GLU A 539 -10.66 11.77 21.46
C GLU A 539 -9.69 10.81 20.74
N ASP A 540 -10.18 9.61 20.41
CA ASP A 540 -9.43 8.60 19.66
C ASP A 540 -9.09 9.07 18.24
N ARG A 541 -9.98 9.83 17.59
CA ARG A 541 -9.66 10.46 16.29
C ARG A 541 -8.51 11.45 16.39
N ALA A 542 -8.53 12.30 17.42
CA ALA A 542 -7.49 13.29 17.66
C ALA A 542 -6.15 12.62 18.00
N GLU A 543 -6.17 11.56 18.81
CA GLU A 543 -4.98 10.78 19.15
C GLU A 543 -4.41 10.02 17.93
N ALA A 544 -5.27 9.36 17.15
CA ALA A 544 -4.87 8.72 15.90
C ALA A 544 -4.27 9.72 14.90
N MET A 545 -4.79 10.96 14.87
CA MET A 545 -4.26 12.03 14.03
C MET A 545 -2.85 12.42 14.49
N LYS A 546 -2.64 12.60 15.80
CA LYS A 546 -1.33 12.87 16.40
C LYS A 546 -0.31 11.77 16.09
N VAL A 547 -0.69 10.50 16.24
CA VAL A 547 0.17 9.36 15.90
C VAL A 547 0.53 9.37 14.41
N THR A 548 -0.46 9.56 13.53
CA THR A 548 -0.24 9.62 12.08
C THR A 548 0.67 10.79 11.70
N TRP A 549 0.46 11.96 12.31
CA TRP A 549 1.31 13.15 12.13
C TRP A 549 2.75 12.87 12.51
N SER A 550 2.96 12.19 13.64
CA SER A 550 4.29 11.84 14.13
C SER A 550 5.01 10.86 13.23
N VAL A 551 4.31 9.85 12.70
CA VAL A 551 4.85 8.95 11.68
C VAL A 551 5.26 9.73 10.44
N MET A 552 4.43 10.64 9.94
CA MET A 552 4.75 11.42 8.74
C MET A 552 5.93 12.37 8.99
N ALA A 553 5.97 13.05 10.13
CA ALA A 553 7.08 13.91 10.53
C ALA A 553 8.39 13.13 10.60
N TYR A 554 8.42 12.01 11.33
CA TYR A 554 9.60 11.17 11.44
C TYR A 554 10.03 10.57 10.09
N ALA A 555 9.10 9.96 9.36
CA ALA A 555 9.43 9.23 8.13
C ALA A 555 9.81 10.16 6.97
N THR A 556 9.44 11.45 7.00
CA THR A 556 9.78 12.41 5.94
C THR A 556 10.84 13.44 6.33
N ARG A 557 11.32 13.42 7.59
CA ARG A 557 12.36 14.32 8.10
C ARG A 557 13.61 14.34 7.22
N LYS A 558 14.31 15.48 7.23
CA LYS A 558 15.67 15.55 6.70
C LYS A 558 16.59 14.73 7.60
N VAL A 559 17.32 13.80 7.02
CA VAL A 559 18.34 13.00 7.73
C VAL A 559 19.68 13.66 7.42
N GLU A 560 20.36 14.16 8.44
CA GLU A 560 21.65 14.83 8.25
C GLU A 560 22.68 13.87 7.64
N ASP A 561 23.45 14.38 6.67
CA ASP A 561 24.65 13.72 6.19
C ASP A 561 25.66 13.76 7.34
N GLY A 562 25.80 12.66 8.09
CA GLY A 562 26.96 12.49 8.96
C GLY A 562 28.20 12.77 8.11
N THR A 563 28.99 13.76 8.52
CA THR A 563 30.21 14.21 7.85
C THR A 563 31.06 13.01 7.49
N GLY A 564 30.98 12.60 6.22
CA GLY A 564 32.00 11.76 5.64
C GLY A 564 33.26 12.61 5.58
N GLU A 565 34.22 12.32 6.45
CA GLU A 565 35.61 12.67 6.23
C GLU A 565 36.06 11.97 4.95
N GLY A 566 35.75 12.62 3.82
CA GLY A 566 36.21 12.28 2.49
C GLY A 566 37.07 13.43 2.01
N GLU A 567 38.35 13.36 2.38
CA GLU A 567 39.48 14.16 1.93
C GLU A 567 39.24 14.95 0.63
N ASP A 568 39.11 16.27 0.76
CA ASP A 568 39.47 17.20 -0.32
C ASP A 568 40.99 17.20 -0.48
N MET A 569 41.51 16.13 -1.09
CA MET A 569 42.86 16.09 -1.63
C MET A 569 42.78 16.07 -3.16
N LYS A 570 42.35 17.20 -3.73
CA LYS A 570 42.65 17.53 -5.13
C LYS A 570 43.70 18.62 -5.19
N GLY A 571 44.93 18.16 -5.36
CA GLY A 571 46.08 18.97 -5.71
C GLY A 571 45.84 19.75 -7.00
N GLY A 572 46.11 21.05 -6.93
CA GLY A 572 46.32 21.93 -8.07
C GLY A 572 47.78 22.39 -8.08
N GLY A 573 48.68 21.55 -8.59
CA GLY A 573 50.03 21.96 -8.92
C GLY A 573 49.99 23.00 -10.04
N ARG A 574 50.48 24.21 -9.76
CA ARG A 574 50.83 25.18 -10.79
C ARG A 574 52.23 25.69 -10.52
N ALA A 575 53.20 25.00 -11.11
CA ALA A 575 54.54 25.53 -11.29
C ALA A 575 54.47 26.69 -12.30
N GLY A 576 54.88 27.87 -11.86
CA GLY A 576 55.06 29.06 -12.68
C GLY A 576 56.20 29.86 -12.11
N GLY A 577 57.43 29.44 -12.42
CA GLY A 577 58.63 30.21 -12.10
C GLY A 577 58.83 31.32 -13.13
N GLN A 578 58.97 32.56 -12.66
CA GLN A 578 59.77 33.64 -13.24
C GLN A 578 59.87 34.75 -12.18
N VAL A 579 60.98 34.80 -11.43
CA VAL A 579 62.14 35.69 -11.63
C VAL A 579 61.84 37.18 -11.43
N SER A 580 62.27 37.66 -10.25
CA SER A 580 63.00 38.91 -9.94
C SER A 580 62.45 40.27 -10.43
N LYS A 581 62.20 41.18 -9.47
CA LYS A 581 63.03 42.36 -9.17
C LYS A 581 62.31 43.28 -8.16
N GLY A 582 63.08 43.83 -7.20
CA GLY A 582 62.68 44.96 -6.36
C GLY A 582 62.96 44.72 -4.89
#